data_AF-A0A838WYN6-F1
#
_entry.id   AF-A0A838WYN6-F1
#
_cell.length_a   1.000
_cell.length_b   1.000
_cell.length_c   1.000
_cell.angle_alpha   90.00
_cell.angle_beta   90.00
_cell.angle_gamma   90.00
#
_symmetry.space_group_name_H-M   'P 1'
#
loop_
_entity.id
_entity.type
_entity.pdbx_description
1 polymer ?
#
loop_
_entity_poly.entity_id
_entity_poly.type
_entity_poly.pdbx_seq_one_letter_code
_entity_poly.pdbx_strand_id
1 'polypeptide(L)'
;MPTANADTVAHVAQGACAQGLQPLVKDDRTVPAQWKDPASLVFGLGDAAKANLPQAIGPVPAGPVWMIGSTQQAGVPWLGGNTQHPSLLENTKGDVTWDIAGFEGPGSMAVFIQGGLGQVVGEQWFTAGDGAMQGRHTIPANSHVHPSWVFSKPGAYKVNIRQTTTSKGGEKLTGQATLTFNVGGSGNANEGHFDFGSAPCSTGGSAGGSQGGQKQAAGQQVQQGQQAQAQNLSSGSSSKSASKATSVAAKPVSNSTAGGGEQTCTAGIVPRVKDDRTVPAQWKDPASLVFGLGDAAKANLPQAIGPVPAGPVWMIGSTQQAGVPWLGGNTQHPSLLENTKGDVTWDIAGFEGPGSMAVFTQGGLGQVVGEQWFTAADGKAQGSHTIPANSHVHPSWVFSKPGAYKVTVRQTTTAKGGEKLTGQATLTFNVGGSGNANEGHFDFGTVFDPKGSCSSGGAGAAGGATGGGEAAEGEAEAVREGSLAETGTTVMTLPFAVLGLGILVFGAGLVFLDARLRSKLLTAVGARR
;
A
#
# COMPACT_ATOMS: atom_id res chain seq x y z
N MET A 1 -20.15 -18.85 -28.02
CA MET A 1 -20.09 -18.16 -26.72
C MET A 1 -19.35 -16.85 -26.95
N PRO A 2 -20.00 -15.67 -26.85
CA PRO A 2 -19.33 -14.42 -27.04
C PRO A 2 -18.66 -13.96 -25.72
N THR A 3 -17.44 -13.49 -25.88
CA THR A 3 -16.55 -12.85 -24.90
C THR A 3 -17.21 -11.65 -24.23
N ALA A 4 -17.21 -11.62 -22.89
CA ALA A 4 -17.67 -10.47 -22.12
C ALA A 4 -16.63 -9.34 -22.22
N ASN A 5 -17.05 -8.24 -22.86
CA ASN A 5 -16.27 -7.02 -22.99
C ASN A 5 -16.13 -6.29 -21.65
N ALA A 6 -14.97 -5.65 -21.53
CA ALA A 6 -14.51 -4.81 -20.43
C ALA A 6 -15.49 -3.70 -20.02
N ASP A 7 -15.47 -3.43 -18.71
CA ASP A 7 -15.72 -2.16 -18.03
C ASP A 7 -16.60 -1.14 -18.76
N THR A 8 -17.90 -1.26 -18.52
CA THR A 8 -18.84 -0.16 -18.74
C THR A 8 -18.59 0.91 -17.67
N VAL A 9 -17.81 1.93 -18.04
CA VAL A 9 -17.73 3.21 -17.31
C VAL A 9 -19.13 3.84 -17.36
N ALA A 10 -19.91 3.66 -16.29
CA ALA A 10 -21.23 4.25 -16.16
C ALA A 10 -21.13 5.64 -15.53
N HIS A 11 -21.61 6.62 -16.29
CA HIS A 11 -21.87 8.03 -15.99
C HIS A 11 -20.70 9.03 -16.06
N VAL A 12 -20.86 9.92 -17.05
CA VAL A 12 -19.97 10.99 -17.49
C VAL A 12 -19.94 12.11 -16.46
N ALA A 13 -18.78 12.31 -15.84
CA ALA A 13 -18.46 13.54 -15.12
C ALA A 13 -18.36 14.70 -16.13
N GLN A 14 -19.42 15.49 -16.26
CA GLN A 14 -19.54 16.54 -17.29
C GLN A 14 -18.57 17.74 -17.11
N GLY A 15 -17.74 17.77 -16.06
CA GLY A 15 -16.80 18.86 -15.79
C GLY A 15 -15.32 18.55 -16.03
N ALA A 16 -14.89 17.30 -15.83
CA ALA A 16 -13.46 16.95 -15.82
C ALA A 16 -12.88 16.68 -17.21
N CYS A 17 -13.67 16.11 -18.12
CA CYS A 17 -13.15 15.65 -19.41
C CYS A 17 -12.82 16.77 -20.42
N ALA A 18 -13.03 18.03 -20.06
CA ALA A 18 -12.76 19.16 -20.94
C ALA A 18 -11.25 19.44 -21.14
N GLN A 19 -10.36 18.93 -20.28
CA GLN A 19 -8.92 19.24 -20.32
C GLN A 19 -8.00 18.01 -20.44
N GLY A 20 -8.55 16.87 -20.87
CA GLY A 20 -7.78 15.69 -21.28
C GLY A 20 -7.44 14.70 -20.16
N LEU A 21 -7.72 15.03 -18.90
CA LEU A 21 -7.59 14.09 -17.77
C LEU A 21 -8.88 14.07 -16.94
N GLN A 22 -9.38 12.88 -16.64
CA GLN A 22 -10.54 12.66 -15.79
C GLN A 22 -10.10 12.16 -14.41
N PRO A 23 -10.19 12.97 -13.34
CA PRO A 23 -10.00 12.50 -11.98
C PRO A 23 -11.13 11.55 -11.57
N LEU A 24 -10.76 10.47 -10.87
CA LEU A 24 -11.65 9.40 -10.44
C LEU A 24 -11.24 8.93 -9.04
N VAL A 25 -12.14 8.29 -8.30
CA VAL A 25 -11.79 7.58 -7.06
C VAL A 25 -11.95 6.07 -7.28
N LYS A 26 -10.89 5.31 -7.08
CA LYS A 26 -10.95 3.85 -7.00
C LYS A 26 -11.55 3.47 -5.65
N ASP A 27 -12.72 2.84 -5.67
CA ASP A 27 -13.48 2.39 -4.50
C ASP A 27 -13.36 0.87 -4.37
N ASP A 28 -12.58 0.44 -3.38
CA ASP A 28 -12.20 -0.96 -3.17
C ASP A 28 -13.18 -1.71 -2.24
N ARG A 29 -14.34 -1.13 -1.92
CA ARG A 29 -15.35 -1.79 -1.09
C ARG A 29 -16.06 -2.94 -1.80
N THR A 30 -15.93 -3.04 -3.12
CA THR A 30 -16.46 -4.14 -3.93
C THR A 30 -15.33 -4.86 -4.64
N VAL A 31 -15.57 -6.13 -4.99
CA VAL A 31 -14.65 -6.93 -5.81
C VAL A 31 -15.35 -7.31 -7.11
N PRO A 32 -14.86 -6.86 -8.29
CA PRO A 32 -13.70 -5.98 -8.48
C PRO A 32 -13.98 -4.54 -7.98
N ALA A 33 -12.89 -3.80 -7.75
CA ALA A 33 -12.93 -2.39 -7.39
C ALA A 33 -13.64 -1.56 -8.46
N GLN A 34 -14.27 -0.47 -8.07
CA GLN A 34 -15.01 0.40 -8.98
C GLN A 34 -14.40 1.80 -9.04
N TRP A 35 -14.25 2.35 -10.24
CA TRP A 35 -13.88 3.75 -10.42
C TRP A 35 -15.13 4.64 -10.37
N LYS A 36 -15.16 5.56 -9.42
CA LYS A 36 -16.30 6.43 -9.12
C LYS A 36 -15.98 7.89 -9.48
N ASP A 37 -17.02 8.63 -9.85
CA ASP A 37 -16.97 10.09 -9.89
C ASP A 37 -16.75 10.62 -8.47
N PRO A 38 -15.72 11.44 -8.20
CA PRO A 38 -15.50 12.06 -6.89
C PRO A 38 -16.74 12.81 -6.36
N ALA A 39 -17.56 13.40 -7.24
CA ALA A 39 -18.78 14.11 -6.85
C ALA A 39 -19.88 13.18 -6.30
N SER A 40 -19.80 11.88 -6.56
CA SER A 40 -20.72 10.87 -6.01
C SER A 40 -20.36 10.44 -4.58
N LEU A 41 -19.19 10.84 -4.07
CA LEU A 41 -18.68 10.44 -2.77
C LEU A 41 -18.68 11.61 -1.79
N VAL A 42 -19.15 11.33 -0.58
CA VAL A 42 -19.01 12.20 0.59
C VAL A 42 -18.27 11.39 1.65
N PHE A 43 -17.03 11.79 1.93
CA PHE A 43 -16.18 11.17 2.94
C PHE A 43 -16.63 11.64 4.33
N GLY A 44 -17.24 10.75 5.11
CA GLY A 44 -17.68 11.07 6.46
C GLY A 44 -16.57 10.83 7.48
N LEU A 45 -16.23 11.84 8.27
CA LEU A 45 -15.26 11.73 9.36
C LEU A 45 -15.97 11.82 10.70
N GLY A 46 -16.52 10.69 11.15
CA GLY A 46 -17.22 10.58 12.42
C GLY A 46 -16.31 10.58 13.65
N ASP A 47 -16.81 10.08 14.77
CA ASP A 47 -16.07 10.05 16.04
C ASP A 47 -14.78 9.22 15.98
N ALA A 48 -14.76 8.16 15.17
CA ALA A 48 -13.57 7.34 14.96
C ALA A 48 -12.41 8.14 14.36
N ALA A 49 -12.69 9.18 13.56
CA ALA A 49 -11.67 10.02 12.96
C ALA A 49 -11.11 11.09 13.91
N LYS A 50 -11.64 11.24 15.13
CA LYS A 50 -11.13 12.23 16.09
C LYS A 50 -9.71 11.88 16.53
N ALA A 51 -8.82 12.85 16.44
CA ALA A 51 -7.44 12.76 16.92
C ALA A 51 -7.08 14.02 17.70
N ASN A 52 -5.95 13.99 18.42
CA ASN A 52 -5.39 15.17 19.06
C ASN A 52 -4.04 15.49 18.43
N LEU A 53 -3.95 16.66 17.80
CA LEU A 53 -2.76 17.14 17.14
C LEU A 53 -1.83 17.82 18.19
N PRO A 54 -0.60 17.32 18.42
CA PRO A 54 0.25 17.83 19.51
C PRO A 54 0.88 19.20 19.24
N GLN A 55 0.98 19.60 17.97
CA GLN A 55 1.54 20.89 17.54
C GLN A 55 0.85 21.34 16.25
N ALA A 56 0.81 22.64 15.98
CA ALA A 56 0.17 23.15 14.77
C ALA A 56 0.85 22.63 13.49
N ILE A 57 0.06 22.41 12.43
CA ILE A 57 0.54 22.10 11.08
C ILE A 57 0.02 23.19 10.14
N GLY A 58 0.87 24.14 9.79
CA GLY A 58 0.47 25.31 9.01
C GLY A 58 -0.73 26.02 9.66
N PRO A 59 -1.87 26.19 8.95
CA PRO A 59 -3.06 26.84 9.48
C PRO A 59 -3.91 25.94 10.40
N VAL A 60 -3.57 24.66 10.58
CA VAL A 60 -4.27 23.74 11.48
C VAL A 60 -3.68 23.89 12.89
N PRO A 61 -4.44 24.41 13.88
CA PRO A 61 -3.93 24.57 15.25
C PRO A 61 -3.78 23.23 15.96
N ALA A 62 -2.90 23.19 16.97
CA ALA A 62 -2.82 22.07 17.90
C ALA A 62 -4.14 21.87 18.67
N GLY A 63 -4.41 20.64 19.10
CA GLY A 63 -5.62 20.26 19.82
C GLY A 63 -6.52 19.28 19.05
N PRO A 64 -7.82 19.22 19.35
CA PRO A 64 -8.73 18.24 18.75
C PRO A 64 -8.93 18.50 17.25
N VAL A 65 -8.79 17.45 16.46
CA VAL A 65 -8.92 17.45 15.00
C VAL A 65 -9.66 16.20 14.52
N TRP A 66 -10.03 16.16 13.24
CA TRP A 66 -10.49 14.96 12.54
C TRP A 66 -9.47 14.56 11.49
N MET A 67 -9.10 13.29 11.45
CA MET A 67 -7.98 12.79 10.67
C MET A 67 -8.33 11.53 9.90
N ILE A 68 -7.97 11.50 8.62
CA ILE A 68 -7.70 10.28 7.86
C ILE A 68 -6.21 10.03 7.98
N GLY A 69 -5.80 8.94 8.63
CA GLY A 69 -4.40 8.61 8.82
C GLY A 69 -3.76 7.93 7.62
N SER A 70 -2.43 7.90 7.58
CA SER A 70 -1.66 7.09 6.63
C SER A 70 -1.85 5.59 6.86
N THR A 71 -2.26 5.18 8.07
CA THR A 71 -2.64 3.80 8.41
C THR A 71 -4.15 3.67 8.39
N GLN A 72 -4.66 2.59 7.80
CA GLN A 72 -6.08 2.29 7.78
C GLN A 72 -6.63 2.13 9.20
N GLN A 73 -7.81 2.72 9.45
CA GLN A 73 -8.51 2.62 10.73
C GLN A 73 -9.97 2.26 10.50
N ALA A 74 -10.50 1.32 11.29
CA ALA A 74 -11.92 0.97 11.25
C ALA A 74 -12.81 2.19 11.53
N GLY A 75 -13.88 2.35 10.75
CA GLY A 75 -14.81 3.48 10.86
C GLY A 75 -14.26 4.83 10.35
N VAL A 76 -13.13 4.82 9.65
CA VAL A 76 -12.55 5.99 8.97
C VAL A 76 -12.32 5.64 7.50
N PRO A 77 -12.71 6.48 6.52
CA PRO A 77 -12.38 6.23 5.13
C PRO A 77 -10.88 6.39 4.92
N TRP A 78 -10.23 5.40 4.30
CA TRP A 78 -8.80 5.44 4.03
C TRP A 78 -8.56 5.96 2.62
N LEU A 79 -8.27 7.27 2.53
CA LEU A 79 -8.15 8.01 1.28
C LEU A 79 -6.68 8.20 0.88
N GLY A 80 -6.27 7.56 -0.21
CA GLY A 80 -4.95 7.66 -0.82
C GLY A 80 -4.94 8.39 -2.17
N GLY A 81 -3.75 8.43 -2.77
CA GLY A 81 -3.52 8.82 -4.16
C GLY A 81 -3.01 7.66 -4.98
N ASN A 82 -3.43 7.57 -6.24
CA ASN A 82 -3.18 6.43 -7.12
C ASN A 82 -2.87 6.86 -8.57
N THR A 83 -1.79 6.33 -9.12
CA THR A 83 -1.37 6.51 -10.53
C THR A 83 -1.31 5.18 -11.29
N GLN A 84 -1.99 4.15 -10.80
CA GLN A 84 -1.99 2.78 -11.33
C GLN A 84 -3.19 2.48 -12.25
N HIS A 85 -3.97 3.49 -12.65
CA HIS A 85 -5.05 3.27 -13.62
C HIS A 85 -4.44 2.75 -14.95
N PRO A 86 -4.89 1.61 -15.51
CA PRO A 86 -4.26 1.03 -16.70
C PRO A 86 -4.12 2.01 -17.86
N SER A 87 -5.21 2.73 -18.20
CA SER A 87 -5.16 3.72 -19.28
C SER A 87 -4.25 4.92 -18.99
N LEU A 88 -3.96 5.24 -17.73
CA LEU A 88 -3.01 6.30 -17.39
C LEU A 88 -1.59 5.84 -17.73
N LEU A 89 -1.22 4.63 -17.33
CA LEU A 89 0.10 4.04 -17.61
C LEU A 89 0.32 3.78 -19.10
N GLU A 90 -0.73 3.34 -19.80
CA GLU A 90 -0.67 3.06 -21.23
C GLU A 90 -0.44 4.32 -22.07
N ASN A 91 -1.01 5.47 -21.66
CA ASN A 91 -1.10 6.67 -22.51
C ASN A 91 -0.27 7.87 -22.03
N THR A 92 0.32 7.81 -20.82
CA THR A 92 1.07 8.91 -20.22
C THR A 92 2.45 8.47 -19.73
N LYS A 93 3.23 9.42 -19.20
CA LYS A 93 4.46 9.15 -18.45
C LYS A 93 4.19 8.59 -17.05
N GLY A 94 2.92 8.58 -16.61
CA GLY A 94 2.44 7.93 -15.40
C GLY A 94 2.54 8.78 -14.13
N ASP A 95 3.46 9.74 -14.05
CA ASP A 95 3.52 10.66 -12.92
C ASP A 95 2.32 11.62 -12.92
N VAL A 96 1.73 11.85 -11.75
CA VAL A 96 0.59 12.77 -11.61
C VAL A 96 0.88 13.78 -10.52
N THR A 97 0.87 15.05 -10.91
CA THR A 97 1.02 16.18 -10.00
C THR A 97 -0.33 16.67 -9.55
N TRP A 98 -0.54 16.75 -8.24
CA TRP A 98 -1.71 17.33 -7.60
C TRP A 98 -1.40 18.75 -7.12
N ASP A 99 -2.33 19.66 -7.38
CA ASP A 99 -2.36 21.03 -6.87
C ASP A 99 -3.68 21.27 -6.13
N ILE A 100 -3.62 21.93 -4.98
CA ILE A 100 -4.85 22.47 -4.38
C ILE A 100 -5.33 23.68 -5.19
N ALA A 101 -6.52 23.56 -5.78
CA ALA A 101 -7.10 24.54 -6.70
C ALA A 101 -8.30 25.29 -6.11
N GLY A 102 -8.88 24.79 -5.01
CA GLY A 102 -9.96 25.44 -4.29
C GLY A 102 -10.22 24.78 -2.94
N PHE A 103 -10.65 25.56 -1.97
CA PHE A 103 -10.95 25.09 -0.63
C PHE A 103 -12.12 25.88 -0.05
N GLU A 104 -13.17 25.16 0.37
CA GLU A 104 -14.30 25.71 1.11
C GLU A 104 -14.49 24.87 2.38
N GLY A 105 -14.71 25.51 3.53
CA GLY A 105 -15.01 24.83 4.77
C GLY A 105 -14.95 25.72 6.00
N PRO A 106 -15.46 25.26 7.16
CA PRO A 106 -15.54 26.05 8.38
C PRO A 106 -14.20 26.20 9.14
N GLY A 107 -13.19 25.40 8.80
CA GLY A 107 -11.88 25.37 9.45
C GLY A 107 -10.73 25.21 8.47
N SER A 108 -9.57 24.82 8.99
CA SER A 108 -8.34 24.63 8.23
C SER A 108 -8.12 23.15 7.93
N MET A 109 -7.34 22.87 6.89
CA MET A 109 -6.92 21.54 6.46
C MET A 109 -5.42 21.48 6.20
N ALA A 110 -4.80 20.35 6.54
CA ALA A 110 -3.46 19.99 6.10
C ALA A 110 -3.47 18.56 5.53
N VAL A 111 -2.68 18.35 4.47
CA VAL A 111 -2.43 17.04 3.86
C VAL A 111 -0.92 16.82 3.80
N PHE A 112 -0.45 15.70 4.33
CA PHE A 112 0.98 15.44 4.47
C PHE A 112 1.29 13.94 4.60
N ILE A 113 2.51 13.54 4.24
CA ILE A 113 3.09 12.27 4.68
C ILE A 113 3.57 12.44 6.11
N GLN A 114 3.10 11.58 7.02
CA GLN A 114 3.52 11.63 8.41
C GLN A 114 5.02 11.36 8.52
N GLY A 115 5.71 12.14 9.34
CA GLY A 115 7.13 11.94 9.56
C GLY A 115 7.42 10.68 10.39
N GLY A 116 8.61 10.13 10.20
CA GLY A 116 9.12 9.05 11.06
C GLY A 116 9.49 9.56 12.46
N LEU A 117 9.60 8.64 13.41
CA LEU A 117 10.20 8.90 14.73
C LEU A 117 9.56 10.05 15.52
N GLY A 118 8.23 10.10 15.56
CA GLY A 118 7.47 11.09 16.33
C GLY A 118 7.38 12.46 15.66
N GLN A 119 7.97 12.64 14.47
CA GLN A 119 7.71 13.80 13.65
C GLN A 119 6.28 13.76 13.13
N VAL A 120 5.53 14.82 13.41
CA VAL A 120 4.12 14.91 12.98
C VAL A 120 4.03 15.03 11.46
N VAL A 121 4.90 15.84 10.85
CA VAL A 121 4.91 16.09 9.41
C VAL A 121 6.29 15.74 8.86
N GLY A 122 6.32 14.83 7.89
CA GLY A 122 7.52 14.51 7.11
C GLY A 122 7.54 15.35 5.84
N GLU A 123 6.58 15.10 4.95
CA GLU A 123 6.40 15.88 3.72
C GLU A 123 5.02 16.52 3.70
N GLN A 124 4.96 17.84 3.59
CA GLN A 124 3.69 18.56 3.46
C GLN A 124 3.27 18.65 2.00
N TRP A 125 2.06 18.18 1.68
CA TRP A 125 1.50 18.26 0.34
C TRP A 125 0.69 19.55 0.16
N PHE A 126 -0.33 19.75 0.99
CA PHE A 126 -1.26 20.88 0.89
C PHE A 126 -1.58 21.45 2.28
N THR A 127 -1.83 22.74 2.32
CA THR A 127 -2.45 23.42 3.47
C THR A 127 -3.50 24.40 2.96
N ALA A 128 -4.61 24.50 3.68
CA ALA A 128 -5.65 25.49 3.41
C ALA A 128 -6.28 25.96 4.72
N GLY A 129 -6.61 27.24 4.81
CA GLY A 129 -7.15 27.88 6.01
C GLY A 129 -6.98 29.39 5.93
N ASP A 130 -7.77 30.13 6.71
CA ASP A 130 -7.69 31.60 6.79
C ASP A 130 -7.76 32.33 5.43
N GLY A 131 -8.55 31.78 4.50
CA GLY A 131 -8.72 32.33 3.15
C GLY A 131 -7.54 32.09 2.21
N ALA A 132 -6.52 31.35 2.64
CA ALA A 132 -5.36 30.99 1.85
C ALA A 132 -5.28 29.47 1.63
N MET A 133 -4.66 29.07 0.52
CA MET A 133 -4.32 27.69 0.22
C MET A 133 -3.01 27.63 -0.55
N GLN A 134 -2.22 26.60 -0.29
CA GLN A 134 -0.96 26.39 -0.97
C GLN A 134 -0.58 24.91 -0.94
N GLY A 135 0.20 24.51 -1.94
CA GLY A 135 0.82 23.19 -1.99
C GLY A 135 0.61 22.47 -3.30
N ARG A 136 1.59 21.61 -3.60
CA ARG A 136 1.65 20.74 -4.77
C ARG A 136 2.41 19.49 -4.35
N HIS A 137 2.02 18.33 -4.85
CA HIS A 137 2.81 17.10 -4.72
C HIS A 137 2.71 16.26 -5.99
N THR A 138 3.80 15.58 -6.35
CA THR A 138 3.86 14.70 -7.53
C THR A 138 3.94 13.26 -7.07
N ILE A 139 2.90 12.48 -7.38
CA ILE A 139 2.87 11.05 -7.16
C ILE A 139 3.58 10.37 -8.34
N PRO A 140 4.61 9.55 -8.11
CA PRO A 140 5.32 8.86 -9.19
C PRO A 140 4.42 7.92 -10.00
N ALA A 141 4.90 7.54 -11.18
CA ALA A 141 4.21 6.59 -12.03
C ALA A 141 3.96 5.25 -11.33
N ASN A 142 2.82 4.62 -11.65
CA ASN A 142 2.35 3.35 -11.10
C ASN A 142 2.48 3.18 -9.57
N SER A 143 2.32 4.27 -8.83
CA SER A 143 2.40 4.28 -7.38
C SER A 143 1.03 4.43 -6.75
N HIS A 144 0.89 3.94 -5.53
CA HIS A 144 -0.19 4.32 -4.63
C HIS A 144 0.43 4.81 -3.31
N VAL A 145 -0.19 5.79 -2.68
CA VAL A 145 0.33 6.47 -1.49
C VAL A 145 -0.82 6.92 -0.59
N HIS A 146 -0.63 6.87 0.74
CA HIS A 146 -1.64 7.31 1.71
C HIS A 146 -1.12 8.47 2.57
N PRO A 147 -1.38 9.73 2.16
CA PRO A 147 -1.12 10.87 3.03
C PRO A 147 -2.16 10.94 4.16
N SER A 148 -1.77 11.60 5.25
CA SER A 148 -2.69 12.01 6.29
C SER A 148 -3.47 13.25 5.86
N TRP A 149 -4.78 13.25 6.06
CA TRP A 149 -5.66 14.41 5.89
C TRP A 149 -6.17 14.85 7.25
N VAL A 150 -5.96 16.11 7.64
CA VAL A 150 -6.35 16.63 8.95
C VAL A 150 -7.23 17.86 8.79
N PHE A 151 -8.35 17.91 9.52
CA PHE A 151 -9.31 19.01 9.54
C PHE A 151 -9.49 19.56 10.95
N SER A 152 -9.50 20.89 11.09
CA SER A 152 -9.49 21.54 12.41
C SER A 152 -10.86 21.73 13.05
N LYS A 153 -11.96 21.65 12.30
CA LYS A 153 -13.33 21.92 12.76
C LYS A 153 -14.35 20.98 12.10
N PRO A 154 -15.46 20.65 12.78
CA PRO A 154 -16.55 19.91 12.16
C PRO A 154 -17.31 20.78 11.14
N GLY A 155 -17.92 20.12 10.15
CA GLY A 155 -18.76 20.70 9.11
C GLY A 155 -18.40 20.20 7.71
N ALA A 156 -19.06 20.77 6.69
CA ALA A 156 -18.86 20.38 5.30
C ALA A 156 -17.62 21.08 4.71
N TYR A 157 -16.78 20.30 4.03
CA TYR A 157 -15.62 20.80 3.29
C TYR A 157 -15.69 20.37 1.83
N LYS A 158 -15.23 21.25 0.94
CA LYS A 158 -14.97 20.95 -0.47
C LYS A 158 -13.51 21.27 -0.77
N VAL A 159 -12.79 20.27 -1.25
CA VAL A 159 -11.38 20.39 -1.61
C VAL A 159 -11.26 20.12 -3.09
N ASN A 160 -11.03 21.17 -3.89
CA ASN A 160 -10.83 21.05 -5.32
C ASN A 160 -9.34 20.80 -5.60
N ILE A 161 -9.04 19.65 -6.19
CA ILE A 161 -7.68 19.25 -6.56
C ILE A 161 -7.57 19.24 -8.08
N ARG A 162 -6.58 19.96 -8.60
CA ARG A 162 -6.17 19.89 -10.00
C ARG A 162 -5.07 18.86 -10.14
N GLN A 163 -5.27 17.91 -11.04
CA GLN A 163 -4.29 16.90 -11.43
C GLN A 163 -3.69 17.24 -12.78
N THR A 164 -2.40 16.94 -12.94
CA THR A 164 -1.65 17.19 -14.17
C THR A 164 -0.71 16.02 -14.43
N THR A 165 -0.65 15.58 -15.68
CA THR A 165 0.33 14.58 -16.16
C THR A 165 0.82 14.94 -17.56
N THR A 166 1.79 14.20 -18.07
CA THR A 166 2.31 14.36 -19.43
C THR A 166 1.98 13.12 -20.26
N SER A 167 1.32 13.27 -21.40
CA SER A 167 1.07 12.18 -22.34
C SER A 167 2.38 11.61 -22.89
N LYS A 168 2.35 10.40 -23.47
CA LYS A 168 3.53 9.84 -24.18
C LYS A 168 3.98 10.71 -25.36
N GLY A 169 3.07 11.49 -25.94
CA GLY A 169 3.38 12.48 -26.99
C GLY A 169 3.97 13.80 -26.46
N GLY A 170 4.13 13.95 -25.14
CA GLY A 170 4.70 15.15 -24.51
C GLY A 170 3.67 16.25 -24.21
N GLU A 171 2.38 16.02 -24.46
CA GLU A 171 1.32 16.98 -24.15
C GLU A 171 0.99 16.99 -22.66
N LYS A 172 0.76 18.17 -22.10
CA LYS A 172 0.31 18.32 -20.72
C LYS A 172 -1.20 18.08 -20.63
N LEU A 173 -1.62 17.02 -19.95
CA LEU A 173 -3.02 16.72 -19.67
C LEU A 173 -3.40 17.26 -18.29
N THR A 174 -4.57 17.86 -18.16
CA THR A 174 -5.05 18.46 -16.90
C THR A 174 -6.47 18.03 -16.60
N GLY A 175 -6.79 17.84 -15.33
CA GLY A 175 -8.12 17.52 -14.85
C GLY A 175 -8.32 18.12 -13.47
N GLN A 176 -9.55 18.35 -13.06
CA GLN A 176 -9.83 18.80 -11.70
C GLN A 176 -11.13 18.20 -11.18
N ALA A 177 -11.16 17.89 -9.89
CA ALA A 177 -12.35 17.39 -9.23
C ALA A 177 -12.38 17.84 -7.77
N THR A 178 -13.60 17.92 -7.24
CA THR A 178 -13.84 18.28 -5.85
C THR A 178 -14.07 17.03 -5.02
N LEU A 179 -13.23 16.84 -4.00
CA LEU A 179 -13.47 15.89 -2.93
C LEU A 179 -14.35 16.56 -1.87
N THR A 180 -15.42 15.88 -1.47
CA THR A 180 -16.37 16.39 -0.48
C THR A 180 -16.24 15.63 0.83
N PHE A 181 -16.07 16.34 1.93
CA PHE A 181 -15.95 15.77 3.26
C PHE A 181 -17.07 16.29 4.18
N ASN A 182 -17.63 15.41 5.00
CA ASN A 182 -18.50 15.79 6.11
C ASN A 182 -17.78 15.49 7.44
N VAL A 183 -17.13 16.50 7.99
CA VAL A 183 -16.27 16.37 9.18
C VAL A 183 -17.10 16.47 10.46
N GLY A 184 -16.91 15.54 11.38
CA GLY A 184 -17.78 15.37 12.55
C GLY A 184 -19.15 14.77 12.24
N GLY A 185 -19.35 14.27 11.01
CA GLY A 185 -20.61 13.69 10.54
C GLY A 185 -20.40 12.44 9.69
N SER A 186 -21.45 12.04 8.97
CA SER A 186 -21.44 10.88 8.07
C SER A 186 -21.66 11.28 6.61
N GLY A 187 -21.23 10.43 5.71
CA GLY A 187 -21.49 10.45 4.28
C GLY A 187 -21.77 9.04 3.77
N ASN A 188 -21.54 8.80 2.47
CA ASN A 188 -21.65 7.47 1.86
C ASN A 188 -20.29 6.76 1.73
N ALA A 189 -19.20 7.40 2.12
CA ALA A 189 -17.85 6.85 2.23
C ALA A 189 -17.30 7.07 3.65
N ASN A 190 -17.85 6.34 4.63
CA ASN A 190 -17.46 6.45 6.05
C ASN A 190 -16.35 5.48 6.46
N GLU A 191 -16.12 4.45 5.64
CA GLU A 191 -15.14 3.41 5.86
C GLU A 191 -14.80 2.76 4.51
N GLY A 192 -13.68 2.05 4.45
CA GLY A 192 -13.18 1.40 3.25
C GLY A 192 -11.94 2.07 2.69
N HIS A 193 -11.40 1.49 1.63
CA HIS A 193 -10.20 1.94 0.93
C HIS A 193 -10.60 2.71 -0.33
N PHE A 194 -10.05 3.91 -0.48
CA PHE A 194 -10.35 4.82 -1.57
C PHE A 194 -9.07 5.43 -2.09
N ASP A 195 -8.86 5.40 -3.40
CA ASP A 195 -7.71 6.07 -3.99
C ASP A 195 -8.13 7.08 -5.02
N PHE A 196 -7.83 8.36 -4.77
CA PHE A 196 -8.04 9.39 -5.76
C PHE A 196 -6.96 9.26 -6.84
N GLY A 197 -7.36 9.10 -8.09
CA GLY A 197 -6.47 8.90 -9.23
C GLY A 197 -7.03 9.60 -10.46
N SER A 198 -6.52 9.21 -11.63
CA SER A 198 -7.01 9.75 -12.89
C SER A 198 -6.86 8.78 -14.05
N ALA A 199 -7.67 9.01 -15.08
CA ALA A 199 -7.55 8.38 -16.39
C ALA A 199 -7.55 9.46 -17.48
N PRO A 200 -6.73 9.34 -18.54
CA PRO A 200 -6.86 10.20 -19.71
C PRO A 200 -8.26 10.09 -20.31
N CYS A 201 -8.80 11.20 -20.79
CA CYS A 201 -10.11 11.20 -21.43
C CYS A 201 -10.01 10.47 -22.77
N SER A 202 -10.97 9.58 -23.06
CA SER A 202 -11.07 8.98 -24.38
C SER A 202 -11.32 10.06 -25.43
N THR A 203 -10.45 10.20 -26.42
CA THR A 203 -10.68 11.04 -27.59
C THR A 203 -11.75 10.40 -28.47
N GLY A 204 -13.02 10.54 -28.11
CA GLY A 204 -14.13 9.91 -28.82
C GLY A 204 -15.47 10.50 -28.41
N GLY A 205 -15.83 11.62 -29.04
CA GLY A 205 -17.16 12.22 -28.90
C GLY A 205 -17.16 13.75 -28.87
N SER A 206 -16.42 14.40 -29.77
CA SER A 206 -16.70 15.82 -30.03
C SER A 206 -18.11 15.91 -30.63
N ALA A 207 -19.02 16.55 -29.90
CA ALA A 207 -20.34 16.91 -30.38
C ALA A 207 -20.20 17.88 -31.56
N GLY A 208 -20.00 17.34 -32.75
CA GLY A 208 -20.09 18.06 -34.01
C GLY A 208 -21.56 18.36 -34.27
N GLY A 209 -21.98 19.57 -33.91
CA GLY A 209 -23.21 20.15 -34.43
C GLY A 209 -23.11 20.24 -35.95
N SER A 210 -23.97 19.51 -36.66
CA SER A 210 -24.27 19.80 -38.05
C SER A 210 -25.78 19.85 -38.21
N GLN A 211 -26.28 21.06 -38.48
CA GLN A 211 -27.63 21.29 -38.98
C GLN A 211 -27.73 20.78 -40.42
N GLY A 212 -28.73 19.95 -40.70
CA GLY A 212 -29.16 19.61 -42.06
C GLY A 212 -30.50 18.90 -41.99
N GLY A 213 -31.56 19.53 -42.50
CA GLY A 213 -32.95 19.17 -42.21
C GLY A 213 -33.71 18.35 -43.25
N GLN A 214 -35.02 18.23 -42.95
CA GLN A 214 -36.15 17.73 -43.76
C GLN A 214 -36.23 16.19 -43.93
N LYS A 215 -37.38 15.50 -43.88
CA LYS A 215 -38.81 15.88 -43.93
C LYS A 215 -39.69 14.69 -43.46
N GLN A 216 -40.92 15.00 -43.06
CA GLN A 216 -42.03 14.14 -42.64
C GLN A 216 -42.42 13.02 -43.63
N ALA A 217 -42.98 11.91 -43.12
CA ALA A 217 -44.34 11.46 -43.47
C ALA A 217 -44.87 10.40 -42.47
N ALA A 218 -46.18 10.48 -42.21
CA ALA A 218 -46.94 9.76 -41.21
C ALA A 218 -47.44 8.37 -41.67
N GLY A 219 -47.83 7.52 -40.72
CA GLY A 219 -48.57 6.27 -40.94
C GLY A 219 -49.13 5.70 -39.64
N GLN A 220 -50.45 5.59 -39.56
CA GLN A 220 -51.30 5.36 -38.38
C GLN A 220 -51.20 3.98 -37.69
N GLN A 221 -51.43 4.03 -36.35
CA GLN A 221 -52.26 3.18 -35.46
C GLN A 221 -52.41 1.68 -35.76
N VAL A 222 -52.20 0.83 -34.73
CA VAL A 222 -53.29 0.13 -34.02
C VAL A 222 -52.91 -0.08 -32.54
N GLN A 223 -53.95 -0.05 -31.72
CA GLN A 223 -54.05 0.00 -30.27
C GLN A 223 -54.17 -1.42 -29.66
N GLN A 224 -54.13 -1.47 -28.31
CA GLN A 224 -54.45 -2.58 -27.38
C GLN A 224 -53.29 -3.52 -27.03
N GLY A 225 -52.98 -3.80 -25.76
CA GLY A 225 -53.60 -3.38 -24.51
C GLY A 225 -52.95 -4.10 -23.31
N GLN A 226 -53.04 -3.43 -22.16
CA GLN A 226 -53.10 -3.99 -20.80
C GLN A 226 -51.78 -4.34 -20.06
N GLN A 227 -51.42 -3.38 -19.20
CA GLN A 227 -50.73 -3.54 -17.92
C GLN A 227 -51.60 -4.26 -16.87
N ALA A 228 -50.93 -4.90 -15.89
CA ALA A 228 -51.24 -5.00 -14.44
C ALA A 228 -50.35 -6.14 -13.86
N GLN A 229 -49.36 -6.01 -12.96
CA GLN A 229 -49.34 -5.46 -11.58
C GLN A 229 -50.60 -5.84 -10.77
N ALA A 230 -50.60 -6.39 -9.56
CA ALA A 230 -49.59 -6.69 -8.55
C ALA A 230 -50.27 -7.55 -7.44
N GLN A 231 -49.46 -8.11 -6.52
CA GLN A 231 -49.73 -8.28 -5.06
C GLN A 231 -51.03 -8.97 -4.58
N ASN A 232 -50.94 -10.01 -3.74
CA ASN A 232 -50.80 -9.88 -2.26
C ASN A 232 -50.94 -11.22 -1.49
N LEU A 233 -50.09 -11.35 -0.47
CA LEU A 233 -50.27 -11.90 0.89
C LEU A 233 -50.99 -13.24 1.13
N SER A 234 -50.25 -14.18 1.73
CA SER A 234 -50.71 -14.91 2.92
C SER A 234 -49.55 -15.57 3.69
N SER A 235 -49.63 -15.42 5.00
CA SER A 235 -48.74 -15.80 6.11
C SER A 235 -48.68 -17.30 6.44
N GLY A 236 -47.62 -17.76 7.13
CA GLY A 236 -47.75 -18.91 8.05
C GLY A 236 -46.52 -19.80 8.29
N SER A 237 -45.75 -19.47 9.33
CA SER A 237 -45.18 -20.34 10.39
C SER A 237 -44.57 -21.75 10.11
N SER A 238 -43.27 -21.84 10.40
CA SER A 238 -42.56 -22.80 11.29
C SER A 238 -42.64 -24.35 11.13
N SER A 239 -41.43 -24.94 11.03
CA SER A 239 -40.83 -25.96 11.93
C SER A 239 -40.47 -27.37 11.38
N LYS A 240 -39.17 -27.69 11.57
CA LYS A 240 -38.47 -28.93 12.03
C LYS A 240 -38.61 -30.29 11.32
N SER A 241 -37.42 -30.75 10.87
CA SER A 241 -36.73 -32.06 11.01
C SER A 241 -37.49 -33.38 11.22
N ALA A 242 -37.05 -34.42 10.50
CA ALA A 242 -36.50 -35.66 11.10
C ALA A 242 -35.80 -36.58 10.07
N SER A 243 -34.77 -37.27 10.55
CA SER A 243 -33.84 -38.17 9.85
C SER A 243 -34.33 -39.62 9.71
N LYS A 244 -33.62 -40.40 8.87
CA LYS A 244 -33.01 -41.74 9.16
C LYS A 244 -33.22 -42.76 8.04
N ALA A 245 -32.13 -43.36 7.56
CA ALA A 245 -32.11 -44.75 7.11
C ALA A 245 -30.71 -45.35 7.30
N THR A 246 -30.71 -46.62 7.71
CA THR A 246 -29.62 -47.44 8.24
C THR A 246 -29.24 -48.49 7.20
N SER A 247 -27.98 -48.92 7.10
CA SER A 247 -27.66 -50.31 6.75
C SER A 247 -26.23 -50.69 7.14
N VAL A 248 -26.06 -51.98 7.49
CA VAL A 248 -24.91 -52.59 8.17
C VAL A 248 -24.21 -53.59 7.25
N ALA A 249 -22.88 -53.49 7.23
CA ALA A 249 -21.77 -54.44 7.00
C ALA A 249 -21.93 -55.77 6.22
N ALA A 250 -20.90 -56.06 5.39
CA ALA A 250 -20.18 -57.34 5.37
C ALA A 250 -18.75 -57.18 4.78
N LYS A 251 -17.74 -57.76 5.44
CA LYS A 251 -16.33 -57.89 5.00
C LYS A 251 -16.15 -59.10 4.05
N PRO A 252 -15.09 -59.12 3.22
CA PRO A 252 -14.05 -60.14 3.48
C PRO A 252 -12.58 -59.72 3.22
N VAL A 253 -11.71 -60.32 4.06
CA VAL A 253 -10.35 -60.86 3.90
C VAL A 253 -9.28 -60.18 3.01
N SER A 254 -8.11 -60.03 3.66
CA SER A 254 -6.84 -59.43 3.27
C SER A 254 -6.12 -60.05 2.06
N ASN A 255 -5.48 -59.19 1.28
CA ASN A 255 -4.28 -59.51 0.50
C ASN A 255 -3.16 -58.57 0.93
N SER A 256 -2.07 -59.14 1.42
CA SER A 256 -0.82 -58.45 1.74
C SER A 256 -0.06 -58.14 0.45
N THR A 257 0.29 -56.88 0.22
CA THR A 257 1.42 -56.50 -0.64
C THR A 257 2.28 -55.51 0.13
N ALA A 258 3.58 -55.81 0.15
CA ALA A 258 4.59 -55.12 0.92
C ALA A 258 4.87 -53.70 0.40
N GLY A 259 5.20 -52.81 1.33
CA GLY A 259 6.38 -51.95 1.22
C GLY A 259 6.34 -50.84 0.18
N GLY A 260 5.51 -49.83 0.40
CA GLY A 260 5.72 -48.48 -0.12
C GLY A 260 5.11 -47.52 0.89
N GLY A 261 5.92 -46.99 1.81
CA GLY A 261 5.46 -45.92 2.68
C GLY A 261 5.08 -44.74 1.80
N GLU A 262 3.79 -44.57 1.54
CA GLU A 262 3.27 -43.42 0.80
C GLU A 262 3.63 -42.20 1.63
N GLN A 263 4.58 -41.42 1.10
CA GLN A 263 5.05 -40.20 1.75
C GLN A 263 3.88 -39.22 1.75
N THR A 264 3.09 -39.23 2.82
CA THR A 264 1.97 -38.31 3.02
C THR A 264 2.58 -36.93 3.22
N CYS A 265 2.63 -36.15 2.16
CA CYS A 265 2.98 -34.74 2.23
C CYS A 265 1.69 -33.97 2.56
N THR A 266 1.73 -33.19 3.63
CA THR A 266 0.62 -32.32 4.01
C THR A 266 0.87 -30.96 3.38
N ALA A 267 -0.17 -30.40 2.73
CA ALA A 267 -0.11 -29.05 2.20
C ALA A 267 0.37 -28.07 3.28
N GLY A 268 1.12 -27.06 2.87
CA GLY A 268 1.75 -26.12 3.78
C GLY A 268 1.74 -24.70 3.25
N ILE A 269 2.50 -23.86 3.93
CA ILE A 269 2.82 -22.52 3.47
C ILE A 269 4.32 -22.32 3.49
N VAL A 270 4.82 -21.58 2.50
CA VAL A 270 6.23 -21.25 2.37
C VAL A 270 6.38 -19.74 2.40
N PRO A 271 7.06 -19.18 3.41
CA PRO A 271 7.36 -17.76 3.41
C PRO A 271 8.33 -17.40 2.27
N ARG A 272 8.04 -16.32 1.56
CA ARG A 272 8.80 -15.82 0.41
C ARG A 272 8.94 -14.31 0.48
N VAL A 273 9.90 -13.74 -0.22
CA VAL A 273 9.99 -12.29 -0.40
C VAL A 273 9.52 -11.94 -1.81
N LYS A 274 8.46 -11.17 -1.92
CA LYS A 274 8.09 -10.50 -3.17
C LYS A 274 9.09 -9.39 -3.41
N ASP A 275 9.87 -9.49 -4.48
CA ASP A 275 10.90 -8.55 -4.89
C ASP A 275 10.39 -7.80 -6.12
N ASP A 276 10.01 -6.54 -5.91
CA ASP A 276 9.35 -5.70 -6.92
C ASP A 276 10.36 -4.88 -7.74
N ARG A 277 11.67 -5.14 -7.61
CA ARG A 277 12.71 -4.42 -8.40
C ARG A 277 12.66 -4.68 -9.90
N THR A 278 11.97 -5.73 -10.31
CA THR A 278 11.76 -6.09 -11.70
C THR A 278 10.27 -6.22 -11.98
N VAL A 279 9.89 -5.93 -13.22
CA VAL A 279 8.53 -6.13 -13.72
C VAL A 279 8.50 -7.35 -14.66
N PRO A 280 7.72 -8.40 -14.34
CA PRO A 280 6.91 -8.59 -13.14
C PRO A 280 7.74 -8.92 -11.90
N ALA A 281 7.16 -8.63 -10.73
CA ALA A 281 7.70 -8.96 -9.43
C ALA A 281 8.07 -10.44 -9.32
N GLN A 282 9.14 -10.72 -8.58
CA GLN A 282 9.65 -12.08 -8.41
C GLN A 282 9.49 -12.53 -6.95
N TRP A 283 8.98 -13.74 -6.72
CA TRP A 283 8.92 -14.32 -5.38
C TRP A 283 10.21 -15.08 -5.09
N LYS A 284 11.10 -14.47 -4.33
CA LYS A 284 12.44 -14.96 -4.00
C LYS A 284 12.43 -15.76 -2.71
N ASP A 285 13.40 -16.68 -2.61
CA ASP A 285 13.72 -17.32 -1.34
C ASP A 285 14.36 -16.28 -0.39
N PRO A 286 13.85 -16.10 0.84
CA PRO A 286 14.45 -15.17 1.80
C PRO A 286 15.95 -15.41 2.04
N ALA A 287 16.43 -16.66 1.93
CA ALA A 287 17.85 -17.00 2.09
C ALA A 287 18.73 -16.49 0.94
N SER A 288 18.15 -16.14 -0.20
CA SER A 288 18.86 -15.54 -1.34
C SER A 288 19.05 -14.02 -1.21
N LEU A 289 18.46 -13.39 -0.19
CA LEU A 289 18.49 -11.95 0.02
C LEU A 289 19.24 -11.59 1.30
N VAL A 290 20.09 -10.57 1.18
CA VAL A 290 20.73 -9.87 2.30
C VAL A 290 20.33 -8.41 2.19
N PHE A 291 19.52 -7.96 3.14
CA PHE A 291 19.07 -6.58 3.24
C PHE A 291 20.19 -5.71 3.81
N GLY A 292 20.77 -4.84 2.99
CA GLY A 292 21.84 -3.94 3.43
C GLY A 292 21.27 -2.64 3.97
N LEU A 293 21.65 -2.26 5.20
CA LEU A 293 21.28 -0.99 5.81
C LEU A 293 22.52 -0.10 5.91
N GLY A 294 22.81 0.60 4.81
CA GLY A 294 23.94 1.53 4.71
C GLY A 294 23.71 2.86 5.43
N ASP A 295 24.49 3.87 5.05
CA ASP A 295 24.41 5.20 5.68
C ASP A 295 23.04 5.88 5.52
N ALA A 296 22.34 5.64 4.40
CA ALA A 296 21.00 6.16 4.20
C ALA A 296 20.01 5.65 5.26
N ALA A 297 20.20 4.43 5.78
CA ALA A 297 19.34 3.86 6.81
C ALA A 297 19.62 4.42 8.21
N LYS A 298 20.66 5.24 8.42
CA LYS A 298 20.96 5.82 9.74
C LYS A 298 19.85 6.78 10.16
N ALA A 299 19.36 6.59 11.38
CA ALA A 299 18.41 7.49 12.01
C ALA A 299 18.83 7.75 13.46
N ASN A 300 18.22 8.75 14.10
CA ASN A 300 18.44 9.03 15.51
C ASN A 300 17.12 8.94 16.27
N LEU A 301 16.99 7.91 17.11
CA LEU A 301 15.80 7.72 17.95
C LEU A 301 15.75 8.80 19.05
N PRO A 302 14.63 9.54 19.17
CA PRO A 302 14.49 10.55 20.22
C PRO A 302 14.23 9.94 21.60
N GLN A 303 13.78 8.69 21.65
CA GLN A 303 13.50 7.94 22.87
C GLN A 303 13.73 6.44 22.62
N ALA A 304 13.83 5.64 23.69
CA ALA A 304 13.98 4.20 23.56
C ALA A 304 12.71 3.55 22.99
N ILE A 305 12.87 2.46 22.23
CA ILE A 305 11.80 1.63 21.70
C ILE A 305 12.04 0.20 22.17
N GLY A 306 11.30 -0.21 23.21
CA GLY A 306 11.54 -1.50 23.86
C GLY A 306 13.02 -1.64 24.27
N PRO A 307 13.74 -2.67 23.81
CA PRO A 307 15.17 -2.85 24.13
C PRO A 307 16.13 -2.02 23.26
N VAL A 308 15.63 -1.25 22.28
CA VAL A 308 16.45 -0.36 21.45
C VAL A 308 16.60 0.98 22.16
N PRO A 309 17.81 1.39 22.59
CA PRO A 309 18.01 2.66 23.29
C PRO A 309 17.82 3.87 22.36
N ALA A 310 17.56 5.04 22.96
CA ALA A 310 17.61 6.31 22.23
C ALA A 310 19.01 6.57 21.66
N GLY A 311 19.09 7.36 20.59
CA GLY A 311 20.34 7.69 19.90
C GLY A 311 20.47 7.05 18.50
N PRO A 312 21.70 6.87 17.99
CA PRO A 312 21.91 6.44 16.62
C PRO A 312 21.48 4.98 16.40
N VAL A 313 20.74 4.75 15.33
CA VAL A 313 20.21 3.46 14.90
C VAL A 313 20.27 3.32 13.38
N TRP A 314 19.96 2.12 12.88
CA TRP A 314 19.66 1.88 11.47
C TRP A 314 18.20 1.45 11.34
N MET A 315 17.49 2.03 10.38
CA MET A 315 16.04 1.90 10.26
C MET A 315 15.61 1.67 8.82
N ILE A 316 14.71 0.70 8.64
CA ILE A 316 13.80 0.63 7.51
C ILE A 316 12.51 1.29 7.98
N GLY A 317 12.11 2.40 7.36
CA GLY A 317 10.90 3.13 7.73
C GLY A 317 9.63 2.54 7.13
N SER A 318 8.48 2.90 7.72
CA SER A 318 7.16 2.66 7.12
C SER A 318 6.98 3.41 5.80
N THR A 319 7.72 4.49 5.59
CA THR A 319 7.79 5.23 4.33
C THR A 319 9.05 4.85 3.57
N GLN A 320 8.92 4.65 2.26
CA GLN A 320 10.05 4.35 1.38
C GLN A 320 11.09 5.47 1.39
N GLN A 321 12.36 5.09 1.43
CA GLN A 321 13.48 6.02 1.38
C GLN A 321 14.50 5.52 0.35
N ALA A 322 15.02 6.42 -0.49
CA ALA A 322 16.08 6.10 -1.44
C ALA A 322 17.32 5.57 -0.70
N GLY A 323 17.95 4.52 -1.25
CA GLY A 323 19.11 3.86 -0.65
C GLY A 323 18.81 3.03 0.60
N VAL A 324 17.53 2.77 0.91
CA VAL A 324 17.09 1.87 1.99
C VAL A 324 16.14 0.83 1.39
N PRO A 325 16.30 -0.48 1.70
CA PRO A 325 15.34 -1.47 1.26
C PRO A 325 14.02 -1.27 2.01
N TRP A 326 12.91 -1.14 1.29
CA TRP A 326 11.60 -0.95 1.88
C TRP A 326 10.92 -2.30 2.08
N LEU A 327 10.99 -2.82 3.31
CA LEU A 327 10.58 -4.19 3.67
C LEU A 327 9.24 -4.20 4.41
N GLY A 328 8.22 -4.74 3.75
CA GLY A 328 6.86 -4.88 4.25
C GLY A 328 6.42 -6.33 4.50
N GLY A 329 5.12 -6.48 4.73
CA GLY A 329 4.40 -7.74 4.84
C GLY A 329 3.28 -7.85 3.80
N ASN A 330 3.13 -9.03 3.20
CA ASN A 330 2.16 -9.27 2.12
C ASN A 330 1.35 -10.57 2.30
N THR A 331 0.03 -10.46 2.22
CA THR A 331 -0.93 -11.60 2.24
C THR A 331 -1.76 -11.68 0.96
N GLN A 332 -1.26 -11.11 -0.15
CA GLN A 332 -1.96 -10.95 -1.42
C GLN A 332 -1.57 -11.98 -2.49
N HIS A 333 -0.67 -12.94 -2.19
CA HIS A 333 -0.30 -13.95 -3.17
C HIS A 333 -1.56 -14.73 -3.63
N PRO A 334 -1.81 -14.89 -4.95
CA PRO A 334 -3.04 -15.52 -5.44
C PRO A 334 -3.28 -16.91 -4.83
N SER A 335 -2.24 -17.75 -4.75
CA SER A 335 -2.39 -19.09 -4.15
C SER A 335 -2.78 -19.05 -2.67
N LEU A 336 -2.41 -18.00 -1.93
CA LEU A 336 -2.80 -17.87 -0.53
C LEU A 336 -4.30 -17.53 -0.42
N LEU A 337 -4.78 -16.58 -1.22
CA LEU A 337 -6.19 -16.16 -1.25
C LEU A 337 -7.13 -17.27 -1.76
N GLU A 338 -6.65 -18.04 -2.73
CA GLU A 338 -7.40 -19.16 -3.30
C GLU A 338 -7.57 -20.32 -2.32
N ASN A 339 -6.59 -20.58 -1.45
CA ASN A 339 -6.52 -21.82 -0.65
C ASN A 339 -6.70 -21.63 0.86
N THR A 340 -6.65 -20.40 1.38
CA THR A 340 -6.71 -20.11 2.83
C THR A 340 -7.79 -19.09 3.18
N LYS A 341 -7.99 -18.86 4.48
CA LYS A 341 -8.82 -17.75 4.99
C LYS A 341 -8.13 -16.38 4.84
N GLY A 342 -6.86 -16.36 4.46
CA GLY A 342 -6.11 -15.16 4.06
C GLY A 342 -5.36 -14.45 5.19
N ASP A 343 -5.86 -14.46 6.43
CA ASP A 343 -5.14 -13.88 7.55
C ASP A 343 -3.85 -14.67 7.84
N VAL A 344 -2.74 -13.96 8.08
CA VAL A 344 -1.45 -14.57 8.40
C VAL A 344 -0.89 -13.99 9.68
N THR A 345 -0.69 -14.83 10.68
CA THR A 345 0.00 -14.47 11.92
C THR A 345 1.49 -14.71 11.79
N TRP A 346 2.29 -13.69 12.06
CA TRP A 346 3.74 -13.76 12.16
C TRP A 346 4.16 -13.82 13.62
N ASP A 347 4.98 -14.81 13.97
CA ASP A 347 5.67 -14.89 15.26
C ASP A 347 7.18 -14.77 15.01
N ILE A 348 7.88 -13.99 15.85
CA ILE A 348 9.34 -14.05 15.84
C ILE A 348 9.81 -15.34 16.51
N ALA A 349 10.46 -16.22 15.74
CA ALA A 349 10.86 -17.56 16.16
C ALA A 349 12.35 -17.67 16.48
N GLY A 350 13.18 -16.74 16.01
CA GLY A 350 14.62 -16.74 16.24
C GLY A 350 15.25 -15.38 15.94
N PHE A 351 16.31 -15.06 16.66
CA PHE A 351 17.05 -13.82 16.49
C PHE A 351 18.53 -14.01 16.83
N GLU A 352 19.39 -13.67 15.89
CA GLU A 352 20.84 -13.59 16.06
C GLU A 352 21.31 -12.21 15.60
N GLY A 353 22.18 -11.56 16.37
CA GLY A 353 22.76 -10.28 15.97
C GLY A 353 23.51 -9.56 17.11
N PRO A 354 24.33 -8.55 16.78
CA PRO A 354 25.19 -7.85 17.74
C PRO A 354 24.45 -6.88 18.68
N GLY A 355 23.22 -6.49 18.36
CA GLY A 355 22.42 -5.52 19.12
C GLY A 355 20.95 -5.90 19.20
N SER A 356 20.16 -5.03 19.80
CA SER A 356 18.70 -5.15 19.86
C SER A 356 18.01 -4.71 18.56
N MET A 357 16.80 -5.24 18.35
CA MET A 357 15.91 -4.92 17.24
C MET A 357 14.49 -4.66 17.76
N ALA A 358 13.77 -3.75 17.10
CA ALA A 358 12.33 -3.60 17.26
C ALA A 358 11.65 -3.50 15.88
N VAL A 359 10.44 -4.06 15.78
CA VAL A 359 9.55 -3.94 14.61
C VAL A 359 8.20 -3.44 15.09
N PHE A 360 7.69 -2.38 14.47
CA PHE A 360 6.48 -1.71 14.91
C PHE A 360 5.77 -0.96 13.78
N THR A 361 4.46 -0.76 13.88
CA THR A 361 3.75 0.18 13.00
C THR A 361 4.07 1.61 13.39
N GLN A 362 4.06 2.52 12.42
CA GLN A 362 4.24 3.95 12.70
C GLN A 362 3.21 4.43 13.73
N GLY A 363 3.69 5.12 14.76
CA GLY A 363 2.80 5.73 15.75
C GLY A 363 1.90 6.80 15.13
N GLY A 364 0.80 7.14 15.80
CA GLY A 364 0.00 8.29 15.40
C GLY A 364 0.74 9.63 15.56
N LEU A 365 0.02 10.74 15.44
CA LEU A 365 0.59 12.09 15.53
C LEU A 365 1.46 12.28 16.79
N GLY A 366 2.74 12.59 16.59
CA GLY A 366 3.70 12.84 17.67
C GLY A 366 4.19 11.60 18.40
N GLN A 367 3.72 10.40 18.02
CA GLN A 367 4.14 9.13 18.61
C GLN A 367 5.21 8.48 17.73
N VAL A 368 6.25 7.97 18.38
CA VAL A 368 7.34 7.26 17.68
C VAL A 368 6.90 5.85 17.28
N VAL A 369 6.17 5.18 18.16
CA VAL A 369 5.79 3.77 18.06
C VAL A 369 4.27 3.67 18.08
N GLY A 370 3.71 2.92 17.13
CA GLY A 370 2.31 2.50 17.14
C GLY A 370 2.17 1.16 17.83
N GLU A 371 1.72 0.16 17.08
CA GLU A 371 1.68 -1.23 17.53
C GLU A 371 3.07 -1.86 17.41
N GLN A 372 3.59 -2.39 18.51
CA GLN A 372 4.84 -3.15 18.49
C GLN A 372 4.58 -4.59 18.05
N TRP A 373 5.21 -5.01 16.96
CA TRP A 373 5.11 -6.38 16.44
C TRP A 373 6.13 -7.29 17.12
N PHE A 374 7.41 -6.93 17.04
CA PHE A 374 8.52 -7.75 17.53
C PHE A 374 9.53 -6.92 18.31
N THR A 375 10.15 -7.53 19.30
CA THR A 375 11.36 -7.01 19.95
C THR A 375 12.35 -8.14 20.14
N ALA A 376 13.63 -7.81 20.03
CA ALA A 376 14.69 -8.76 20.28
C ALA A 376 15.93 -8.09 20.90
N ALA A 377 16.58 -8.78 21.82
CA ALA A 377 17.82 -8.37 22.48
C ALA A 377 18.49 -9.58 23.12
N ASP A 378 19.82 -9.57 23.22
CA ASP A 378 20.61 -10.59 23.92
C ASP A 378 20.26 -12.04 23.49
N GLY A 379 20.04 -12.25 22.18
CA GLY A 379 19.68 -13.55 21.61
C GLY A 379 18.25 -14.02 21.91
N LYS A 380 17.43 -13.20 22.56
CA LYS A 380 16.02 -13.47 22.84
C LYS A 380 15.13 -12.61 21.96
N ALA A 381 14.01 -13.17 21.52
CA ALA A 381 13.03 -12.50 20.69
C ALA A 381 11.62 -12.80 21.20
N GLN A 382 10.73 -11.82 21.09
CA GLN A 382 9.32 -11.96 21.44
C GLN A 382 8.44 -11.07 20.57
N GLY A 383 7.18 -11.48 20.43
CA GLY A 383 6.16 -10.72 19.71
C GLY A 383 5.48 -11.53 18.62
N SER A 384 4.26 -11.13 18.31
CA SER A 384 3.39 -11.75 17.31
C SER A 384 2.48 -10.68 16.73
N HIS A 385 2.17 -10.75 15.44
CA HIS A 385 1.22 -9.85 14.80
C HIS A 385 0.47 -10.57 13.68
N THR A 386 -0.83 -10.27 13.52
CA THR A 386 -1.67 -10.85 12.47
C THR A 386 -1.94 -9.83 11.38
N ILE A 387 -1.44 -10.11 10.18
CA ILE A 387 -1.74 -9.33 8.98
C ILE A 387 -3.06 -9.86 8.39
N PRO A 388 -4.08 -9.01 8.19
CA PRO A 388 -5.35 -9.44 7.61
C PRO A 388 -5.21 -10.01 6.21
N ALA A 389 -6.22 -10.74 5.76
CA ALA A 389 -6.32 -11.26 4.40
C ALA A 389 -6.21 -10.17 3.33
N ASN A 390 -5.58 -10.51 2.20
CA ASN A 390 -5.47 -9.64 1.02
C ASN A 390 -4.90 -8.24 1.33
N SER A 391 -3.98 -8.18 2.29
CA SER A 391 -3.43 -6.93 2.80
C SER A 391 -1.94 -6.82 2.51
N HIS A 392 -1.48 -5.58 2.52
CA HIS A 392 -0.10 -5.18 2.29
C HIS A 392 0.24 -4.07 3.27
N VAL A 393 1.33 -4.20 4.01
CA VAL A 393 1.66 -3.32 5.14
C VAL A 393 3.17 -3.09 5.26
N HIS A 394 3.58 -1.93 5.76
CA HIS A 394 5.00 -1.57 5.95
C HIS A 394 5.28 -1.15 7.39
N PRO A 395 5.69 -2.07 8.28
CA PRO A 395 6.17 -1.71 9.60
C PRO A 395 7.57 -1.07 9.51
N SER A 396 7.95 -0.35 10.55
CA SER A 396 9.32 0.09 10.76
C SER A 396 10.15 -1.02 11.38
N TRP A 397 11.37 -1.24 10.86
CA TRP A 397 12.38 -2.14 11.44
C TRP A 397 13.55 -1.30 11.94
N VAL A 398 13.95 -1.46 13.20
CA VAL A 398 15.03 -0.66 13.79
C VAL A 398 16.06 -1.57 14.46
N PHE A 399 17.35 -1.28 14.21
CA PHE A 399 18.51 -2.00 14.74
C PHE A 399 19.44 -1.04 15.49
N SER A 400 19.88 -1.44 16.69
CA SER A 400 20.70 -0.58 17.56
C SER A 400 22.20 -0.58 17.26
N LYS A 401 22.72 -1.54 16.50
CA LYS A 401 24.16 -1.70 16.24
C LYS A 401 24.43 -2.16 14.80
N PRO A 402 25.60 -1.85 14.24
CA PRO A 402 26.03 -2.41 12.97
C PRO A 402 26.46 -3.88 13.13
N GLY A 403 26.32 -4.64 12.05
CA GLY A 403 26.74 -6.04 11.91
C GLY A 403 25.67 -6.92 11.26
N ALA A 404 25.94 -8.23 11.22
CA ALA A 404 25.02 -9.20 10.62
C ALA A 404 23.91 -9.61 11.60
N TYR A 405 22.66 -9.59 11.12
CA TYR A 405 21.50 -10.06 11.85
C TYR A 405 20.78 -11.16 11.07
N LYS A 406 20.24 -12.14 11.81
CA LYS A 406 19.29 -13.13 11.29
C LYS A 406 18.02 -13.08 12.10
N VAL A 407 16.89 -12.89 11.42
CA VAL A 407 15.58 -12.81 12.03
C VAL A 407 14.71 -13.92 11.45
N THR A 408 14.41 -14.94 12.25
CA THR A 408 13.54 -16.04 11.85
C THR A 408 12.10 -15.71 12.22
N VAL A 409 11.22 -15.71 11.24
CA VAL A 409 9.79 -15.45 11.41
C VAL A 409 9.03 -16.71 11.02
N ARG A 410 8.16 -17.17 11.93
CA ARG A 410 7.18 -18.22 11.68
C ARG A 410 5.87 -17.58 11.27
N GLN A 411 5.33 -18.00 10.14
CA GLN A 411 4.03 -17.61 9.64
C GLN A 411 3.03 -18.74 9.88
N THR A 412 1.81 -18.40 10.30
CA THR A 412 0.70 -19.34 10.43
C THR A 412 -0.57 -18.79 9.81
N THR A 413 -1.35 -19.65 9.18
CA THR A 413 -2.67 -19.31 8.62
C THR A 413 -3.61 -20.52 8.72
N THR A 414 -4.85 -20.34 8.31
CA THR A 414 -5.86 -21.42 8.29
C THR A 414 -6.30 -21.69 6.86
N ALA A 415 -6.14 -22.93 6.39
CA ALA A 415 -6.66 -23.38 5.12
C ALA A 415 -8.19 -23.22 5.04
N LYS A 416 -8.78 -23.13 3.85
CA LYS A 416 -10.25 -23.10 3.70
C LYS A 416 -10.92 -24.36 4.28
N GLY A 417 -10.20 -25.49 4.27
CA GLY A 417 -10.61 -26.74 4.93
C GLY A 417 -10.53 -26.72 6.48
N GLY A 418 -10.05 -25.63 7.08
CA GLY A 418 -9.96 -25.44 8.53
C GLY A 418 -8.64 -25.87 9.17
N GLU A 419 -7.74 -26.53 8.43
CA GLU A 419 -6.42 -26.93 8.91
C GLU A 419 -5.51 -25.72 9.18
N LYS A 420 -4.72 -25.78 10.26
CA LYS A 420 -3.69 -24.78 10.54
C LYS A 420 -2.43 -25.10 9.74
N LEU A 421 -2.02 -24.15 8.90
CA LEU A 421 -0.78 -24.24 8.13
C LEU A 421 0.31 -23.41 8.80
N THR A 422 1.54 -23.90 8.77
CA THR A 422 2.71 -23.22 9.33
C THR A 422 3.89 -23.28 8.36
N GLY A 423 4.69 -22.22 8.34
CA GLY A 423 5.93 -22.14 7.61
C GLY A 423 6.87 -21.16 8.31
N GLN A 424 8.16 -21.26 8.08
CA GLN A 424 9.12 -20.29 8.65
C GLN A 424 10.25 -20.01 7.67
N ALA A 425 10.78 -18.80 7.72
CA ALA A 425 11.98 -18.44 7.00
C ALA A 425 12.80 -17.42 7.79
N THR A 426 14.06 -17.26 7.40
CA THR A 426 14.99 -16.33 8.04
C THR A 426 15.32 -15.20 7.09
N LEU A 427 15.10 -13.97 7.54
CA LEU A 427 15.54 -12.75 6.89
C LEU A 427 16.95 -12.42 7.36
N THR A 428 17.84 -12.07 6.43
CA THR A 428 19.23 -11.72 6.74
C THR A 428 19.46 -10.23 6.49
N PHE A 429 20.01 -9.54 7.47
CA PHE A 429 20.35 -8.12 7.37
C PHE A 429 21.85 -7.91 7.57
N ASN A 430 22.44 -7.00 6.79
CA ASN A 430 23.77 -6.46 7.04
C ASN A 430 23.66 -4.99 7.43
N VAL A 431 23.67 -4.72 8.73
CA VAL A 431 23.43 -3.39 9.30
C VAL A 431 24.72 -2.59 9.34
N GLY A 432 24.70 -1.34 8.87
CA GLY A 432 25.90 -0.53 8.68
C GLY A 432 26.74 -0.94 7.46
N GLY A 433 26.22 -1.81 6.59
CA GLY A 433 26.90 -2.31 5.41
C GLY A 433 25.95 -2.54 4.24
N SER A 434 26.43 -3.24 3.22
CA SER A 434 25.68 -3.59 2.01
C SER A 434 25.35 -5.08 1.95
N GLY A 435 24.27 -5.43 1.29
CA GLY A 435 23.92 -6.75 0.80
C GLY A 435 23.57 -6.70 -0.69
N ASN A 436 22.67 -7.59 -1.14
CA ASN A 436 22.14 -7.59 -2.50
C ASN A 436 20.71 -7.02 -2.60
N ALA A 437 20.13 -6.61 -1.47
CA ALA A 437 18.87 -5.88 -1.35
C ALA A 437 19.10 -4.58 -0.56
N ASN A 438 19.77 -3.60 -1.17
CA ASN A 438 20.15 -2.33 -0.53
C ASN A 438 19.12 -1.21 -0.76
N GLU A 439 18.27 -1.37 -1.76
CA GLU A 439 17.21 -0.45 -2.13
C GLU A 439 16.15 -1.21 -2.91
N GLY A 440 14.97 -0.60 -3.05
CA GLY A 440 13.82 -1.21 -3.73
C GLY A 440 12.71 -1.56 -2.76
N HIS A 441 11.66 -2.18 -3.30
CA HIS A 441 10.47 -2.56 -2.56
C HIS A 441 10.44 -4.09 -2.42
N PHE A 442 10.21 -4.54 -1.19
CA PHE A 442 10.21 -5.93 -0.82
C PHE A 442 9.08 -6.21 0.15
N ASP A 443 8.37 -7.31 -0.04
CA ASP A 443 7.43 -7.78 0.98
C ASP A 443 7.72 -9.21 1.37
N PHE A 444 7.95 -9.42 2.66
CA PHE A 444 7.92 -10.77 3.18
C PHE A 444 6.47 -11.25 3.22
N GLY A 445 6.16 -12.32 2.52
CA GLY A 445 4.80 -12.82 2.34
C GLY A 445 4.74 -14.33 2.40
N THR A 446 3.56 -14.86 2.10
CA THR A 446 3.26 -16.29 2.26
C THR A 446 2.73 -16.86 0.95
N VAL A 447 3.31 -17.96 0.48
CA VAL A 447 2.83 -18.71 -0.67
C VAL A 447 2.25 -20.04 -0.18
N PHE A 448 1.05 -20.40 -0.65
CA PHE A 448 0.50 -21.73 -0.41
C PHE A 448 1.27 -22.77 -1.21
N ASP A 449 1.71 -23.85 -0.55
CA ASP A 449 2.39 -24.98 -1.16
C ASP A 449 1.48 -26.22 -1.06
N PRO A 450 0.84 -26.66 -2.16
CA PRO A 450 -0.05 -27.83 -2.14
C PRO A 450 0.70 -29.14 -1.87
N LYS A 451 2.01 -29.19 -2.13
CA LYS A 451 2.84 -30.37 -1.85
C LYS A 451 3.28 -30.36 -0.40
N GLY A 452 3.60 -29.18 0.13
CA GLY A 452 4.03 -28.94 1.51
C GLY A 452 5.21 -29.81 1.96
N SER A 453 5.40 -29.93 3.28
CA SER A 453 6.54 -30.68 3.83
C SER A 453 6.20 -32.15 4.04
N CYS A 454 6.98 -33.02 3.42
CA CYS A 454 6.83 -34.45 3.55
C CYS A 454 7.48 -34.95 4.85
N SER A 455 6.72 -35.61 5.72
CA SER A 455 7.31 -36.33 6.86
C SER A 455 7.76 -37.71 6.39
N SER A 456 9.07 -37.95 6.29
CA SER A 456 9.57 -39.32 6.27
C SER A 456 9.51 -39.84 7.71
N GLY A 457 8.74 -40.90 7.94
CA GLY A 457 8.69 -41.57 9.24
C GLY A 457 10.03 -42.23 9.55
N GLY A 458 10.95 -41.50 10.16
CA GLY A 458 12.27 -41.99 10.56
C GLY A 458 12.84 -41.15 11.69
N ALA A 459 12.98 -41.75 12.87
CA ALA A 459 13.57 -41.12 14.04
C ALA A 459 15.07 -40.82 13.84
N GLY A 460 15.46 -39.57 14.10
CA GLY A 460 16.79 -39.17 14.56
C GLY A 460 17.94 -39.16 13.53
N ALA A 461 18.40 -37.96 13.17
CA ALA A 461 19.80 -37.54 13.31
C ALA A 461 19.98 -36.11 12.77
N ALA A 462 20.78 -35.32 13.49
CA ALA A 462 21.35 -34.07 13.03
C ALA A 462 22.31 -34.30 11.84
N GLY A 463 22.36 -33.36 10.90
CA GLY A 463 23.39 -33.36 9.85
C GLY A 463 23.05 -32.41 8.71
N GLY A 464 23.90 -31.42 8.50
CA GLY A 464 23.73 -30.37 7.49
C GLY A 464 23.72 -30.88 6.05
N ALA A 465 23.08 -30.11 5.18
CA ALA A 465 23.12 -30.31 3.75
C ALA A 465 24.02 -29.26 3.09
N THR A 466 25.24 -29.68 2.79
CA THR A 466 26.05 -29.17 1.69
C THR A 466 25.32 -29.42 0.37
N GLY A 467 24.93 -28.36 -0.33
CA GLY A 467 24.46 -28.43 -1.71
C GLY A 467 25.63 -28.23 -2.66
N GLY A 468 26.11 -29.31 -3.28
CA GLY A 468 27.05 -29.27 -4.39
C GLY A 468 26.41 -28.60 -5.60
N GLY A 469 27.18 -27.72 -6.24
CA GLY A 469 26.78 -27.06 -7.47
C GLY A 469 27.02 -27.94 -8.69
N GLU A 470 26.21 -27.71 -9.72
CA GLU A 470 26.62 -27.86 -11.11
C GLU A 470 26.35 -26.53 -11.81
N ALA A 471 27.39 -26.06 -12.49
CA ALA A 471 27.43 -24.82 -13.24
C ALA A 471 26.79 -25.00 -14.62
N ALA A 472 26.11 -23.96 -15.08
CA ALA A 472 25.97 -23.68 -16.50
C ALA A 472 26.45 -22.24 -16.73
N GLU A 473 27.53 -22.15 -17.50
CA GLU A 473 28.07 -20.98 -18.19
C GLU A 473 26.92 -20.30 -18.99
N GLY A 474 26.76 -18.99 -19.13
CA GLY A 474 27.67 -17.86 -19.04
C GLY A 474 27.42 -17.02 -20.29
N GLU A 475 26.64 -15.94 -20.21
CA GLU A 475 26.73 -14.82 -21.15
C GLU A 475 26.61 -13.50 -20.38
N ALA A 476 27.59 -12.64 -20.63
CA ALA A 476 27.76 -11.35 -19.98
C ALA A 476 26.93 -10.28 -20.70
N GLU A 477 26.16 -9.49 -19.95
CA GLU A 477 25.76 -8.15 -20.37
C GLU A 477 25.71 -7.18 -19.18
N ALA A 478 25.95 -5.91 -19.51
CA ALA A 478 26.59 -4.91 -18.67
C ALA A 478 25.78 -4.41 -17.46
N VAL A 479 26.52 -4.16 -16.38
CA VAL A 479 26.08 -3.41 -15.19
C VAL A 479 25.63 -2.01 -15.61
N ARG A 480 24.37 -1.65 -15.33
CA ARG A 480 23.90 -0.26 -15.30
C ARG A 480 23.52 0.11 -13.87
N GLU A 481 24.18 1.13 -13.35
CA GLU A 481 23.87 1.76 -12.06
C GLU A 481 22.53 2.50 -12.09
N GLY A 482 21.80 2.42 -10.96
CA GLY A 482 20.83 3.42 -10.49
C GLY A 482 19.49 3.53 -11.23
N SER A 483 18.45 2.86 -10.74
CA SER A 483 17.05 3.28 -10.91
C SER A 483 16.13 2.58 -9.89
N LEU A 484 15.23 3.36 -9.29
CA LEU A 484 14.16 2.87 -8.40
C LEU A 484 13.22 1.93 -9.15
N ALA A 485 12.69 0.94 -8.42
CA ALA A 485 11.83 -0.13 -8.91
C ALA A 485 10.52 0.38 -9.54
N GLU A 486 10.26 -0.08 -10.75
CA GLU A 486 9.05 0.15 -11.54
C GLU A 486 7.99 -0.88 -11.12
N THR A 487 6.78 -0.45 -10.83
CA THR A 487 5.66 -1.32 -10.47
C THR A 487 4.82 -1.55 -11.74
N GLY A 488 4.16 -2.70 -11.89
CA GLY A 488 3.10 -2.93 -12.90
C GLY A 488 3.13 -4.31 -13.54
N THR A 489 1.98 -4.90 -13.83
CA THR A 489 1.85 -6.23 -14.43
C THR A 489 2.35 -6.27 -15.89
N THR A 490 2.97 -7.39 -16.27
CA THR A 490 3.45 -7.75 -17.62
C THR A 490 2.62 -7.21 -18.78
N VAL A 491 3.16 -6.35 -19.65
CA VAL A 491 3.45 -6.59 -21.09
C VAL A 491 4.36 -5.47 -21.66
N MET A 492 5.59 -5.84 -22.07
CA MET A 492 6.45 -5.27 -23.13
C MET A 492 7.04 -3.82 -23.03
N THR A 493 8.39 -3.82 -22.89
CA THR A 493 9.42 -2.86 -23.38
C THR A 493 9.60 -1.48 -22.71
N LEU A 494 10.72 -1.38 -21.97
CA LEU A 494 11.54 -0.26 -21.42
C LEU A 494 11.68 1.03 -22.29
N PRO A 495 12.32 2.13 -21.79
CA PRO A 495 12.24 2.78 -20.47
C PRO A 495 12.22 4.33 -20.55
N PHE A 496 12.03 5.07 -19.44
CA PHE A 496 12.84 6.26 -19.07
C PHE A 496 12.66 6.64 -17.58
N ALA A 497 13.79 6.88 -16.90
CA ALA A 497 13.95 7.21 -15.49
C ALA A 497 13.89 8.73 -15.23
N VAL A 498 13.35 9.18 -14.08
CA VAL A 498 13.80 10.34 -13.23
C VAL A 498 13.00 10.35 -11.91
N LEU A 499 13.67 10.32 -10.74
CA LEU A 499 13.54 11.35 -9.66
C LEU A 499 14.51 11.13 -8.47
N GLY A 500 15.79 11.45 -8.70
CA GLY A 500 16.80 11.67 -7.66
C GLY A 500 17.14 13.15 -7.43
N LEU A 501 16.31 14.09 -7.92
CA LEU A 501 16.68 15.51 -8.04
C LEU A 501 16.32 16.41 -6.85
N GLY A 502 15.53 15.92 -5.87
CA GLY A 502 15.07 16.74 -4.75
C GLY A 502 16.13 17.13 -3.71
N ILE A 503 17.22 16.36 -3.59
CA ILE A 503 18.20 16.51 -2.49
C ILE A 503 19.33 17.50 -2.83
N LEU A 504 19.63 17.74 -4.11
CA LEU A 504 20.68 18.69 -4.50
C LEU A 504 20.34 20.15 -4.19
N VAL A 505 19.06 20.52 -4.15
CA VAL A 505 18.65 21.92 -3.88
C VAL A 505 18.75 22.27 -2.38
N PHE A 506 18.60 21.30 -1.48
CA PHE A 506 18.69 21.54 -0.03
C PHE A 506 20.14 21.65 0.47
N GLY A 507 21.06 20.85 -0.10
CA GLY A 507 22.49 20.90 0.23
C GLY A 507 23.17 22.22 -0.18
N ALA A 508 22.85 22.73 -1.38
CA ALA A 508 23.41 24.00 -1.84
C ALA A 508 22.86 25.21 -1.04
N GLY A 509 21.60 25.14 -0.60
CA GLY A 509 20.97 26.20 0.20
C GLY A 509 21.61 26.38 1.58
N LEU A 510 21.99 25.29 2.25
CA LEU A 510 22.63 25.33 3.57
C LEU A 510 24.10 25.81 3.51
N VAL A 511 24.84 25.45 2.47
CA VAL A 511 26.22 25.94 2.28
C VAL A 511 26.25 27.44 1.96
N PHE A 512 25.28 27.94 1.17
CA PHE A 512 25.16 29.38 0.91
C PHE A 512 24.66 30.18 2.12
N LEU A 513 23.82 29.60 2.97
CA LEU A 513 23.38 30.25 4.21
C LEU A 513 24.53 30.37 5.23
N ASP A 514 25.34 29.31 5.40
CA ASP A 514 26.49 29.33 6.33
C ASP A 514 27.57 30.33 5.88
N ALA A 515 27.89 30.37 4.58
CA ALA A 515 28.84 31.35 4.04
C ALA A 515 28.37 32.81 4.22
N ARG A 516 27.06 33.07 4.07
CA ARG A 516 26.49 34.43 4.20
C ARG A 516 26.35 34.87 5.66
N LEU A 517 26.12 33.95 6.59
CA LEU A 517 26.13 34.21 8.04
C LEU A 517 27.55 34.49 8.56
N ARG A 518 28.56 33.73 8.10
CA ARG A 518 29.96 33.96 8.46
C ARG A 518 30.49 35.29 7.96
N SER A 519 30.11 35.70 6.74
CA SER A 519 30.49 37.00 6.18
C SER A 519 29.91 38.18 6.98
N LYS A 520 28.65 38.07 7.44
CA LYS A 520 28.00 39.12 8.26
C LYS A 520 28.55 39.21 9.69
N LEU A 521 28.95 38.09 10.29
CA LEU A 521 29.60 38.06 11.60
C LEU A 521 31.00 38.70 11.57
N LEU A 522 31.75 38.53 10.49
CA LEU A 522 33.07 39.17 10.33
C LEU A 522 32.98 40.68 10.11
N THR A 523 31.91 41.18 9.46
CA THR A 523 31.70 42.63 9.30
C THR A 523 31.22 43.30 10.60
N ALA A 524 30.46 42.60 11.44
CA ALA A 524 30.00 43.12 12.73
C ALA A 524 31.12 43.22 13.79
N VAL A 525 32.14 42.36 13.72
CA VAL A 525 33.29 42.39 14.64
C VAL A 525 34.38 43.38 14.19
N GLY A 526 34.48 43.67 12.90
CA GLY A 526 35.45 44.64 12.35
C GLY A 526 35.12 46.12 12.59
N ALA A 527 33.91 46.45 13.06
CA ALA A 527 33.46 47.83 13.28
C ALA A 527 33.65 48.34 14.73
N ARG A 528 34.34 47.57 15.58
CA ARG A 528 34.81 48.03 16.90
C ARG A 528 36.33 47.88 17.00
N ARG A 529 37.06 48.78 16.36
CA ARG A 529 38.36 49.28 16.81
C ARG A 529 38.49 50.75 16.47
#